data_AF-A0A1F2T543-F1
#
_entry.id   AF-A0A1F2T543-F1
#
_cell.length_a   1.000
_cell.length_b   1.000
_cell.length_c   1.000
_cell.angle_alpha   90.00
_cell.angle_beta   90.00
_cell.angle_gamma   90.00
#
_symmetry.space_group_name_H-M   'P 1'
#
loop_
_entity.id
_entity.type
_entity.pdbx_description
1 polymer ?
#
loop_
_entity_poly.entity_id
_entity_poly.type
_entity_poly.pdbx_seq_one_letter_code
_entity_poly.pdbx_strand_id
1 'polypeptide(L)'
;MDGPTTDPAVLTLREQQKRNLMASLILSVGVPMISGSDEMGRTQQGNNNAYCHDSDLSWTPWQLSLAPGGTTYPLQGRTLALFVLSAERPERPPAVADPRT
;
A
#
# COMPACT_ATOMS: atom_id res chain seq x y z
N MET A 1 -9.58 -9.66 -11.63
CA MET A 1 -8.43 -10.56 -11.38
C MET A 1 -8.91 -11.63 -10.43
N ASP A 2 -8.79 -12.91 -10.81
CA ASP A 2 -9.27 -14.02 -9.98
C ASP A 2 -8.58 -14.05 -8.60
N GLY A 3 -9.40 -14.33 -7.58
CA GLY A 3 -9.19 -13.97 -6.18
C GLY A 3 -8.11 -14.76 -5.43
N PRO A 4 -8.42 -15.31 -4.24
CA PRO A 4 -7.45 -16.08 -3.46
C PRO A 4 -6.86 -17.27 -4.25
N THR A 5 -5.57 -17.51 -4.10
CA THR A 5 -4.86 -18.65 -4.71
C THR A 5 -3.83 -19.19 -3.72
N THR A 6 -3.50 -20.47 -3.85
CA THR A 6 -2.45 -21.15 -3.09
C THR A 6 -1.18 -21.37 -3.91
N ASP A 7 -1.17 -20.97 -5.19
CA ASP A 7 0.01 -21.09 -6.05
C ASP A 7 1.14 -20.15 -5.55
N PRO A 8 2.29 -20.70 -5.09
CA PRO A 8 3.37 -19.89 -4.56
C PRO A 8 4.00 -18.96 -5.60
N ALA A 9 3.97 -19.32 -6.89
CA ALA A 9 4.50 -18.47 -7.95
C ALA A 9 3.64 -17.21 -8.14
N VAL A 10 2.32 -17.38 -8.11
CA VAL A 10 1.37 -16.26 -8.21
C VAL A 10 1.44 -15.37 -6.97
N LEU A 11 1.52 -15.95 -5.78
CA LEU A 11 1.66 -15.18 -4.54
C LEU A 11 2.95 -14.36 -4.52
N THR A 12 4.06 -14.96 -4.93
CA THR A 12 5.37 -14.27 -5.02
C THR A 12 5.33 -13.12 -6.03
N LEU A 13 4.72 -13.34 -7.19
CA LEU A 13 4.56 -12.31 -8.22
C LEU A 13 3.69 -11.15 -7.74
N ARG A 14 2.56 -11.43 -7.09
CA ARG A 14 1.68 -10.38 -6.52
C ARG A 14 2.42 -9.53 -5.50
N GLU A 15 3.21 -10.15 -4.62
CA GLU A 15 4.04 -9.43 -3.65
C GLU A 15 5.10 -8.53 -4.32
N GLN A 16 5.72 -8.99 -5.41
CA GLN A 16 6.63 -8.16 -6.20
C GLN A 16 5.90 -6.97 -6.84
N GLN A 17 4.74 -7.20 -7.45
CA GLN A 17 3.94 -6.15 -8.10
C GLN A 17 3.50 -5.07 -7.12
N LYS A 18 3.03 -5.44 -5.92
CA LYS A 18 2.68 -4.47 -4.87
C LYS A 18 3.85 -3.55 -4.53
N ARG A 19 5.06 -4.10 -4.37
CA ARG A 19 6.27 -3.32 -4.10
C ARG A 19 6.67 -2.42 -5.27
N ASN A 20 6.56 -2.92 -6.50
CA ASN A 20 6.89 -2.14 -7.69
C ASN A 20 5.97 -0.92 -7.83
N LEU A 21 4.66 -1.08 -7.60
CA LEU A 21 3.70 0.03 -7.62
C LEU A 21 3.98 1.04 -6.51
N MET A 22 4.19 0.57 -5.27
CA MET A 22 4.52 1.44 -4.14
C MET A 22 5.83 2.21 -4.34
N ALA A 23 6.88 1.54 -4.82
CA ALA A 23 8.16 2.18 -5.12
C ALA A 23 8.02 3.21 -6.25
N SER A 24 7.29 2.88 -7.31
CA SER A 24 7.04 3.81 -8.41
C SER A 24 6.30 5.06 -7.92
N LEU A 25 5.27 4.91 -7.08
CA LEU A 25 4.53 6.03 -6.49
C LEU A 25 5.41 6.91 -5.60
N ILE A 26 6.18 6.33 -4.69
CA ILE A 26 6.95 7.08 -3.68
C ILE A 26 8.21 7.73 -4.27
N LEU A 27 8.82 7.10 -5.27
CA LEU A 27 10.07 7.58 -5.87
C LEU A 27 9.85 8.52 -7.06
N SER A 28 8.62 8.62 -7.57
CA SER A 28 8.25 9.59 -8.61
C SER A 28 8.29 11.03 -8.10
N VAL A 29 8.37 11.98 -9.03
CA VAL A 29 8.32 13.40 -8.72
C VAL A 29 6.93 13.80 -8.22
N GLY A 30 6.87 14.55 -7.12
CA GLY A 30 5.63 15.08 -6.55
C GLY A 30 5.40 14.65 -5.11
N VAL A 31 4.17 14.82 -4.63
CA VAL A 31 3.74 14.39 -3.29
C VAL A 31 2.97 13.07 -3.43
N PRO A 32 3.49 11.94 -2.94
CA PRO A 32 2.80 10.66 -3.05
C PRO A 32 1.55 10.64 -2.16
N MET A 33 0.45 10.12 -2.71
CA MET A 33 -0.80 9.87 -1.98
C MET A 33 -1.07 8.37 -1.98
N ILE A 34 -1.15 7.78 -0.79
CA ILE A 34 -1.41 6.35 -0.59
C ILE A 34 -2.86 6.20 -0.13
N SER A 35 -3.60 5.25 -0.71
CA SER A 35 -4.93 4.92 -0.22
C SER A 35 -4.83 4.26 1.15
N GLY A 36 -5.73 4.62 2.07
CA GLY A 36 -5.70 4.09 3.43
C GLY A 36 -5.65 2.57 3.45
N SER A 37 -4.69 2.02 4.19
CA SER A 37 -4.49 0.60 4.44
C SER A 37 -3.94 -0.22 3.26
N ASP A 38 -3.56 0.41 2.15
CA ASP A 38 -2.86 -0.26 1.04
C ASP A 38 -1.47 -0.78 1.49
N GLU A 39 -0.84 -0.09 2.44
CA GLU A 39 0.41 -0.50 3.08
C GLU A 39 0.26 -1.77 3.94
N MET A 40 -0.98 -2.14 4.28
CA MET A 40 -1.32 -3.38 4.99
C MET A 40 -1.81 -4.47 4.03
N GLY A 41 -1.93 -4.17 2.73
CA GLY A 41 -2.44 -5.10 1.73
C GLY A 41 -3.96 -5.33 1.83
N ARG A 42 -4.72 -4.30 2.24
CA ARG A 42 -6.19 -4.37 2.33
C ARG A 42 -6.80 -4.89 1.02
N THR A 43 -7.85 -5.72 1.14
CA THR A 43 -8.59 -6.28 0.02
C THR A 43 -10.08 -5.99 0.17
N GLN A 44 -10.70 -5.56 -0.93
CA GLN A 44 -12.15 -5.45 -1.07
C GLN A 44 -12.73 -6.63 -1.86
N GLN A 45 -12.01 -7.77 -1.87
CA GLN A 45 -12.41 -9.02 -2.55
C GLN A 45 -12.76 -8.83 -4.04
N GLY A 46 -12.08 -7.89 -4.70
CA GLY A 46 -12.32 -7.56 -6.12
C GLY A 46 -13.43 -6.54 -6.36
N ASN A 47 -14.15 -6.08 -5.32
CA ASN A 47 -15.04 -4.93 -5.42
C ASN A 47 -14.20 -3.65 -5.53
N ASN A 48 -14.31 -2.92 -6.64
CA ASN A 48 -13.63 -1.63 -6.85
C ASN A 48 -14.51 -0.42 -6.52
N ASN A 49 -15.72 -0.65 -5.99
CA ASN A 49 -16.71 0.36 -5.68
C ASN A 49 -17.48 0.02 -4.38
N ALA A 50 -16.76 -0.13 -3.27
CA ALA A 50 -17.35 -0.47 -1.98
C ALA A 50 -18.10 0.70 -1.29
N TYR A 51 -18.75 1.60 -2.05
CA TYR A 51 -19.27 2.88 -1.55
C TYR A 51 -20.41 2.74 -0.52
N CYS A 52 -21.25 1.73 -0.66
CA CYS A 52 -22.42 1.48 0.20
C CYS A 52 -22.18 0.35 1.22
N HIS A 53 -20.95 -0.11 1.37
CA HIS A 53 -20.62 -1.23 2.23
C HIS A 53 -20.05 -0.74 3.56
N ASP A 54 -20.87 -0.71 4.60
CA ASP A 54 -20.41 -0.64 6.00
C ASP A 54 -20.26 -2.07 6.55
N SER A 55 -19.12 -2.70 6.30
CA SER A 55 -18.83 -4.09 6.65
C SER A 55 -17.32 -4.34 6.59
N ASP A 56 -16.88 -5.54 6.99
CA ASP A 56 -15.49 -6.00 6.88
C ASP A 56 -14.86 -5.82 5.49
N LEU A 57 -15.67 -5.65 4.44
CA LEU A 57 -15.20 -5.36 3.08
C LEU A 57 -14.50 -3.98 2.96
N SER A 58 -14.94 -2.99 3.74
CA SER A 58 -14.42 -1.61 3.67
C SER A 58 -13.52 -1.26 4.85
N TRP A 59 -13.65 -1.97 5.98
CA TRP A 59 -12.93 -1.70 7.21
C TRP A 59 -11.41 -1.95 7.10
N THR A 60 -10.64 -1.25 7.93
CA THR A 60 -9.19 -1.42 8.01
C THR A 60 -8.83 -2.66 8.85
N PRO A 61 -8.05 -3.60 8.32
CA PRO A 61 -7.66 -4.81 9.04
C PRO A 61 -6.51 -4.53 10.01
N TRP A 62 -6.80 -4.05 11.22
CA TRP A 62 -5.79 -3.76 12.24
C TRP A 62 -5.04 -5.00 12.76
N GLN A 63 -5.63 -6.19 12.58
CA GLN A 63 -4.99 -7.45 12.92
C GLN A 63 -4.09 -7.90 11.77
N LEU A 64 -2.79 -7.64 11.90
CA LEU A 64 -1.80 -8.11 10.95
C LEU A 64 -1.64 -9.63 11.12
N SER A 65 -2.29 -10.41 10.26
CA SER A 65 -2.07 -11.86 10.20
C SER A 65 -0.68 -12.15 9.64
N LEU A 66 0.12 -12.93 10.36
CA LEU A 66 1.33 -13.51 9.79
C LEU A 66 0.91 -14.48 8.68
N ALA A 67 1.50 -14.39 7.49
CA ALA A 67 1.20 -15.35 6.42
C ALA A 67 1.47 -16.78 6.92
N PRO A 68 0.71 -17.81 6.45
CA PRO A 68 1.00 -19.20 6.78
C PRO A 68 2.45 -19.51 6.39
N GLY A 69 3.31 -19.80 7.38
CA GLY A 69 4.77 -19.93 7.18
C GLY A 69 5.63 -18.82 7.80
N GLY A 70 5.06 -17.94 8.64
CA GLY A 70 5.85 -17.07 9.54
C GLY A 70 6.63 -15.95 8.85
N THR A 71 6.45 -15.77 7.53
CA THR A 71 7.10 -14.69 6.78
C THR A 71 6.10 -13.58 6.54
N THR A 72 5.91 -12.73 7.53
CA THR A 72 5.09 -11.53 7.43
C THR A 72 5.89 -10.47 6.69
N TYR A 73 5.43 -10.06 5.52
CA TYR A 73 5.92 -8.85 4.87
C TYR A 73 4.86 -7.77 5.06
N PRO A 74 4.83 -7.03 6.19
CA PRO A 74 4.03 -5.82 6.20
C PRO A 74 4.69 -4.88 5.18
N LEU A 75 4.04 -4.64 4.04
CA LEU A 75 4.46 -3.61 3.08
C LEU A 75 4.72 -2.31 3.83
N GLN A 76 3.95 -2.03 4.88
CA GLN A 76 4.11 -0.95 5.85
C GLN A 76 5.56 -0.62 6.21
N GLY A 77 6.40 -1.61 6.58
CA GLY A 77 7.79 -1.35 6.95
C GLY A 77 8.65 -0.86 5.78
N ARG A 78 8.41 -1.41 4.58
CA ARG A 78 9.09 -0.99 3.34
C ARG A 78 8.56 0.34 2.81
N THR A 79 7.25 0.56 2.89
CA THR A 79 6.58 1.82 2.54
C THR A 79 7.13 2.96 3.38
N LEU A 80 7.27 2.78 4.70
CA LEU A 80 7.86 3.78 5.58
C LEU A 80 9.31 4.07 5.20
N ALA A 81 10.14 3.05 4.97
CA ALA A 81 11.52 3.23 4.57
C ALA A 81 11.66 3.99 3.23
N LEU A 82 10.82 3.66 2.24
CA LEU A 82 10.78 4.37 0.96
C LEU A 82 10.32 5.82 1.13
N PHE A 83 9.36 6.07 2.02
CA PHE A 83 8.87 7.42 2.28
C PHE A 83 9.94 8.28 2.95
N VAL A 84 10.66 7.74 3.94
CA VAL A 84 11.80 8.41 4.58
C VAL A 84 12.87 8.72 3.54
N LEU A 85 13.28 7.73 2.73
CA LEU A 85 14.26 7.92 1.67
C LEU A 85 13.82 9.00 0.65
N SER A 86 12.54 9.03 0.30
CA SER A 86 11.98 10.04 -0.62
C SER A 86 11.88 11.43 0.04
N ALA A 87 11.67 11.49 1.35
CA ALA A 87 11.61 12.75 2.11
C ALA A 87 12.99 13.39 2.30
N GLU A 88 14.06 12.60 2.31
CA GLU A 88 15.44 13.08 2.42
C GLU A 88 16.00 13.68 1.11
N ARG A 89 15.21 13.69 0.03
CA ARG A 89 15.63 14.22 -1.28
C ARG A 89 15.59 15.75 -1.34
N PRO A 90 16.71 16.42 -1.67
CA PRO A 90 16.79 17.89 -1.72
C PRO A 90 15.92 18.52 -2.82
N GLU A 91 15.63 17.77 -3.89
CA GLU A 91 14.80 18.20 -5.03
C GLU A 91 13.28 18.17 -4.78
N ARG A 92 12.82 17.75 -3.58
CA ARG A 92 11.40 17.72 -3.28
C ARG A 92 10.87 19.15 -3.08
N PRO A 93 9.84 19.57 -3.84
CA PRO A 93 9.25 20.89 -3.63
C PRO A 93 8.67 20.96 -2.21
N PRO A 94 8.78 22.12 -1.52
CA PRO A 94 8.16 22.30 -0.22
C PRO A 94 6.66 22.01 -0.32
N ALA A 95 6.07 21.49 0.75
CA ALA A 95 4.62 21.34 0.83
C ALA A 95 3.97 22.66 0.41
N VAL A 96 3.04 22.62 -0.55
CA VAL A 96 2.28 23.80 -0.96
C VAL A 96 1.68 24.41 0.30
N ALA A 97 2.12 25.62 0.64
CA ALA A 97 1.57 26.36 1.76
C ALA A 97 0.07 26.55 1.54
N ASP A 98 -0.72 26.42 2.61
CA ASP A 98 -2.16 26.69 2.54
C ASP A 98 -2.33 28.15 2.07
N PRO A 99 -3.07 28.41 0.96
CA PRO A 99 -3.33 29.78 0.51
C PRO A 99 -4.14 30.62 1.52
N ARG A 100 -4.54 30.04 2.66
CA ARG A 100 -5.28 30.70 3.75
C ARG A 100 -4.44 31.03 5.00
N THR A 101 -3.12 30.88 4.96
CA THR A 101 -2.19 31.32 6.03
C THR A 101 -1.30 32.47 5.59
#